data_AF-A0A7X1M055-F1
#
_entry.id   AF-A0A7X1M055-F1
#
_cell.length_a   1.000
_cell.length_b   1.000
_cell.length_c   1.000
_cell.angle_alpha   90.00
_cell.angle_beta   90.00
_cell.angle_gamma   90.00
#
_symmetry.space_group_name_H-M   'P 1'
#
loop_
_entity.id
_entity.type
_entity.pdbx_description
1 polymer ?
#
loop_
_entity_poly.entity_id
_entity_poly.type
_entity_poly.pdbx_seq_one_letter_code
_entity_poly.pdbx_strand_id
1 'polypeptide(L)'
;MSTQETEAPVTAFMLVKTTRAWLDKTPEERMHALTTEIVPVIEARTTGVRSRFFDTEFYSTRVTDVWLWEARDHAAYQLLIDALRETPFWDHYFEVVDLLVGVENGYARTYGFDTAATIST
;
A
#
# COMPACT_ATOMS: atom_id res chain seq x y z
N MET A 1 0.56 -1.49 -34.40
CA MET A 1 0.28 -0.60 -33.26
C MET A 1 1.28 -0.96 -32.18
N SER A 2 2.14 -0.03 -31.80
CA SER A 2 3.15 -0.24 -30.75
C SER A 2 2.43 -0.54 -29.45
N THR A 3 2.66 -1.73 -28.89
CA THR A 3 2.30 -2.05 -27.51
C THR A 3 3.10 -1.07 -26.67
N GLN A 4 2.46 -0.01 -26.19
CA GLN A 4 3.06 0.81 -25.14
C GLN A 4 3.38 -0.17 -24.02
N GLU A 5 4.67 -0.41 -23.77
CA GLU A 5 5.12 -1.09 -22.58
C GLU A 5 4.50 -0.34 -21.41
N THR A 6 3.46 -0.93 -20.81
CA THR A 6 2.93 -0.44 -19.56
C THR A 6 4.11 -0.38 -18.61
N GLU A 7 4.38 0.81 -18.09
CA GLU A 7 5.39 1.03 -17.05
C GLU A 7 5.24 -0.07 -15.99
N ALA A 8 6.37 -0.54 -15.50
CA ALA A 8 6.39 -1.62 -14.55
C ALA A 8 5.49 -1.30 -13.35
N PRO A 9 4.63 -2.22 -12.89
CA PRO A 9 3.82 -1.96 -11.71
C PRO A 9 4.72 -1.63 -10.52
N VAL A 10 4.35 -0.56 -9.83
CA VAL A 10 5.00 -0.11 -8.59
C VAL A 10 4.42 -0.93 -7.45
N THR A 11 5.27 -1.65 -6.73
CA THR A 11 4.89 -2.40 -5.53
C THR A 11 5.44 -1.67 -4.30
N ALA A 12 4.55 -1.27 -3.39
CA ALA A 12 4.93 -0.59 -2.17
C ALA A 12 4.50 -1.39 -0.94
N PHE A 13 5.44 -1.66 -0.05
CA PHE A 13 5.18 -2.21 1.28
C PHE A 13 5.13 -1.03 2.24
N MET A 14 3.92 -0.60 2.61
CA MET A 14 3.70 0.47 3.56
C MET A 14 3.66 -0.11 4.97
N LEU A 15 4.68 0.20 5.75
CA LEU A 15 4.88 -0.28 7.10
C LEU A 15 4.28 0.73 8.07
N VAL A 16 3.28 0.32 8.85
CA VAL A 16 2.52 1.23 9.70
C VAL A 16 2.42 0.76 11.13
N LYS A 17 2.21 1.71 12.03
CA LYS A 17 2.01 1.45 13.45
C LYS A 17 0.75 2.15 13.94
N THR A 18 -0.16 1.39 14.54
CA THR A 18 -1.38 1.95 15.11
C THR A 18 -1.05 2.91 16.25
N THR A 19 -1.78 4.02 16.31
CA THR A 19 -1.67 5.00 17.40
C THR A 19 -2.67 4.69 18.52
N ARG A 20 -2.60 5.45 19.63
CA ARG A 20 -3.64 5.38 20.66
C ARG A 20 -5.01 5.80 20.15
N ALA A 21 -5.10 6.77 19.25
CA ALA A 21 -6.38 7.20 18.68
C ALA A 21 -7.09 6.07 17.92
N TRP A 22 -6.33 5.13 17.36
CA TRP A 22 -6.88 3.91 16.76
C TRP A 22 -7.22 2.85 17.81
N LEU A 23 -6.31 2.60 18.75
CA LEU A 23 -6.46 1.54 19.74
C LEU A 23 -7.53 1.82 20.80
N ASP A 24 -7.83 3.08 21.06
CA ASP A 24 -8.89 3.49 22.00
C ASP A 24 -10.31 3.27 21.42
N LYS A 25 -10.42 3.04 20.11
CA LYS A 25 -11.69 2.69 19.44
C LYS A 25 -12.08 1.23 19.64
N THR A 26 -13.37 0.94 19.62
CA THR A 26 -13.88 -0.44 19.50
C THR A 26 -13.62 -1.01 18.10
N PRO A 27 -13.64 -2.34 17.91
CA PRO A 27 -13.53 -2.95 16.59
C PRO A 27 -14.55 -2.42 15.57
N GLU A 28 -15.79 -2.16 15.99
CA GLU A 28 -16.85 -1.61 15.14
C GLU A 28 -16.53 -0.17 14.70
N GLU A 29 -16.03 0.66 15.62
CA GLU A 29 -15.62 2.04 15.32
C GLU A 29 -14.42 2.09 14.37
N ARG A 30 -13.47 1.15 14.49
CA ARG A 30 -12.35 1.00 13.56
C ARG A 30 -12.82 0.63 12.16
N MET A 31 -13.74 -0.33 12.06
CA MET A 31 -14.32 -0.71 10.77
C MET A 31 -15.15 0.41 10.15
N HIS A 32 -15.87 1.17 10.98
CA HIS A 32 -16.58 2.37 10.53
C HIS A 32 -15.60 3.38 9.93
N ALA A 33 -14.56 3.77 10.69
CA ALA A 33 -13.56 4.73 10.23
C ALA A 33 -12.88 4.30 8.91
N LEU A 34 -12.52 3.01 8.77
CA LEU A 34 -11.97 2.49 7.51
C LEU A 34 -12.94 2.63 6.34
N THR A 35 -14.19 2.23 6.54
CA THR A 35 -15.19 2.13 5.47
C THR A 35 -15.86 3.45 5.11
N THR A 36 -15.73 4.49 5.96
CA THR A 36 -16.37 5.80 5.72
C THR A 36 -15.38 6.95 5.58
N GLU A 37 -14.23 6.91 6.27
CA GLU A 37 -13.27 8.03 6.29
C GLU A 37 -12.05 7.79 5.41
N ILE A 38 -11.64 6.52 5.21
CA ILE A 38 -10.37 6.18 4.54
C ILE A 38 -10.61 5.61 3.14
N VAL A 39 -11.20 4.42 3.06
CA VAL A 39 -11.33 3.66 1.80
C VAL A 39 -12.06 4.47 0.71
N PRO A 40 -13.21 5.13 0.98
CA PRO A 40 -13.92 5.89 -0.05
C PRO A 40 -13.08 7.02 -0.66
N VAL A 41 -12.19 7.65 0.11
CA VAL A 41 -11.32 8.73 -0.40
C VAL A 41 -10.29 8.18 -1.38
N ILE A 42 -9.72 7.01 -1.09
CA ILE A 42 -8.79 6.31 -1.98
C ILE A 42 -9.53 5.91 -3.27
N GLU A 43 -10.69 5.26 -3.16
CA GLU A 43 -11.48 4.81 -4.31
C GLU A 43 -11.93 5.97 -5.22
N ALA A 44 -12.26 7.12 -4.63
CA ALA A 44 -12.70 8.29 -5.39
C ALA A 44 -11.56 9.02 -6.12
N ARG A 45 -10.33 8.95 -5.59
CA ARG A 45 -9.19 9.76 -6.09
C ARG A 45 -8.15 8.96 -6.87
N THR A 46 -8.24 7.63 -6.83
CA THR A 46 -7.23 6.75 -7.44
C THR A 46 -7.85 5.80 -8.45
N THR A 47 -7.06 5.40 -9.44
CA THR A 47 -7.41 4.32 -10.38
C THR A 47 -6.16 3.49 -10.67
N GLY A 48 -6.34 2.19 -10.94
CA GLY A 48 -5.21 1.30 -11.24
C GLY A 48 -4.33 0.97 -10.04
N VAL A 49 -4.88 1.00 -8.82
CA VAL A 49 -4.23 0.50 -7.60
C VAL A 49 -4.99 -0.71 -7.06
N ARG A 50 -4.27 -1.65 -6.44
CA ARG A 50 -4.84 -2.74 -5.64
C ARG A 50 -4.06 -2.88 -4.34
N SER A 51 -4.67 -3.46 -3.31
CA SER A 51 -4.02 -3.61 -2.02
C SER A 51 -4.34 -4.90 -1.30
N ARG A 52 -3.47 -5.25 -0.35
CA ARG A 52 -3.64 -6.32 0.63
C ARG A 52 -3.11 -5.82 1.97
N PHE A 53 -3.88 -6.02 3.04
CA PHE A 53 -3.54 -5.56 4.39
C PHE A 53 -3.18 -6.75 5.26
N PHE A 54 -2.04 -6.68 5.95
CA PHE A 54 -1.49 -7.77 6.75
C PHE A 54 -1.26 -7.30 8.18
N ASP A 55 -1.87 -7.99 9.13
CA ASP A 55 -1.60 -7.82 10.55
C ASP A 55 -0.27 -8.51 10.89
N THR A 56 0.62 -7.76 11.55
CA THR A 56 1.97 -8.20 11.94
C THR A 56 2.28 -7.92 13.41
N GLU A 57 1.31 -7.42 14.19
CA GLU A 57 1.54 -6.82 15.51
C GLU A 57 2.04 -7.82 16.56
N PHE A 58 1.79 -9.11 16.35
CA PHE A 58 2.26 -10.20 17.20
C PHE A 58 3.68 -10.70 16.85
N TYR A 59 4.24 -10.30 15.71
CA TYR A 59 5.58 -10.70 15.26
C TYR A 59 6.62 -9.57 15.28
N SER A 60 6.18 -8.31 15.39
CA SER A 60 7.05 -7.14 15.31
C SER A 60 6.66 -6.10 16.35
N THR A 61 7.65 -5.53 17.04
CA THR A 61 7.45 -4.35 17.88
C THR A 61 7.61 -3.03 17.09
N ARG A 62 8.18 -3.11 15.88
CA ARG A 62 8.46 -1.95 15.03
C ARG A 62 7.21 -1.43 14.34
N VAL A 63 6.36 -2.32 13.85
CA VAL A 63 5.15 -2.02 13.07
C VAL A 63 4.03 -2.94 13.54
N THR A 64 2.79 -2.50 13.39
CA THR A 64 1.61 -3.32 13.68
C THR A 64 1.08 -3.95 12.40
N ASP A 65 1.18 -3.27 11.27
CA ASP A 65 0.62 -3.75 10.03
C ASP A 65 1.51 -3.44 8.82
N VAL A 66 1.31 -4.22 7.77
CA VAL A 66 1.86 -3.94 6.43
C VAL A 66 0.69 -3.80 5.46
N TRP A 67 0.58 -2.62 4.85
CA TRP A 67 -0.34 -2.39 3.74
C TRP A 67 0.43 -2.49 2.42
N LEU A 68 0.27 -3.62 1.74
CA LEU A 68 0.86 -3.84 0.43
C LEU A 68 0.00 -3.15 -0.63
N TRP A 69 0.63 -2.31 -1.44
CA TRP A 69 0.02 -1.62 -2.56
C TRP A 69 0.70 -2.01 -3.86
N GLU A 70 -0.10 -2.21 -4.90
CA GLU A 70 0.39 -2.38 -6.25
C GLU A 70 -0.32 -1.35 -7.13
N ALA A 71 0.45 -0.49 -7.77
CA ALA A 71 -0.03 0.57 -8.64
C ALA A 71 0.45 0.31 -10.08
N ARG A 72 -0.42 0.62 -11.05
CA ARG A 72 -0.12 0.42 -12.48
C ARG A 72 1.11 1.20 -12.94
N ASP A 73 1.34 2.39 -12.39
CA ASP A 73 2.44 3.29 -12.73
C ASP A 73 2.76 4.23 -11.56
N HIS A 74 3.80 5.07 -11.73
CA HIS A 74 4.21 6.04 -10.73
C HIS A 74 3.11 7.05 -10.39
N ALA A 75 2.36 7.51 -11.40
CA ALA A 75 1.30 8.51 -11.23
C ALA A 75 0.16 7.96 -10.37
N ALA A 76 -0.26 6.71 -10.58
CA ALA A 76 -1.26 6.04 -9.76
C ALA A 76 -0.78 5.89 -8.30
N TYR A 77 0.50 5.57 -8.09
CA TYR A 77 1.07 5.50 -6.74
C TYR A 77 1.12 6.87 -6.06
N GLN A 78 1.49 7.93 -6.77
CA GLN A 78 1.48 9.29 -6.23
C GLN A 78 0.08 9.70 -5.77
N LEU A 79 -0.94 9.50 -6.62
CA LEU A 79 -2.33 9.82 -6.27
C LEU A 79 -2.83 9.04 -5.05
N LEU A 80 -2.38 7.80 -4.88
CA LEU A 80 -2.67 7.00 -3.69
C LEU A 80 -2.09 7.63 -2.42
N ILE A 81 -0.83 8.05 -2.44
CA ILE A 81 -0.20 8.70 -1.29
C ILE A 81 -0.89 10.03 -1.00
N ASP A 82 -1.16 10.84 -2.02
CA ASP A 82 -1.90 12.11 -1.88
C ASP A 82 -3.29 11.87 -1.26
N ALA A 83 -4.03 10.85 -1.72
CA ALA A 83 -5.34 10.50 -1.18
C ALA A 83 -5.26 10.05 0.29
N LEU A 84 -4.30 9.18 0.65
CA LEU A 84 -4.13 8.68 2.01
C LEU A 84 -3.79 9.79 3.01
N ARG A 85 -2.93 10.74 2.62
CA ARG A 85 -2.54 11.90 3.43
C ARG A 85 -3.70 12.83 3.76
N GLU A 86 -4.77 12.78 2.97
CA GLU A 86 -5.99 13.58 3.14
C GLU A 86 -7.04 12.86 4.01
N THR A 87 -6.70 11.71 4.59
CA THR A 87 -7.56 10.95 5.49
C THR A 87 -6.97 10.90 6.90
N PRO A 88 -7.78 10.62 7.94
CA PRO A 88 -7.29 10.37 9.29
C PRO A 88 -6.40 9.12 9.42
N PHE A 89 -6.21 8.35 8.35
CA PHE A 89 -5.22 7.27 8.34
C PHE A 89 -3.83 7.81 8.68
N TRP A 90 -3.40 8.86 7.98
CA TRP A 90 -2.02 9.35 8.03
C TRP A 90 -1.78 10.22 9.27
N ASP A 91 -0.80 9.85 10.10
CA ASP A 91 -0.35 10.53 11.33
C ASP A 91 -1.41 10.68 12.44
N HIS A 92 -2.64 10.19 12.26
CA HIS A 92 -3.68 10.17 13.30
C HIS A 92 -4.02 8.75 13.76
N TYR A 93 -4.57 7.90 12.90
CA TYR A 93 -4.86 6.50 13.26
C TYR A 93 -3.63 5.60 13.12
N PHE A 94 -2.77 5.88 12.13
CA PHE A 94 -1.55 5.14 11.86
C PHE A 94 -0.37 6.09 11.68
N GLU A 95 0.76 5.74 12.29
CA GLU A 95 2.06 6.29 11.92
C GLU A 95 2.59 5.52 10.71
N VAL A 96 2.98 6.22 9.64
CA VAL A 96 3.69 5.61 8.51
C VAL A 96 5.17 5.52 8.86
N VAL A 97 5.60 4.33 9.27
CA VAL A 97 6.97 4.07 9.76
C VAL A 97 7.97 3.99 8.61
N ASP A 98 7.59 3.33 7.52
CA ASP A 98 8.48 3.14 6.36
C ASP A 98 7.67 2.87 5.07
N LEU A 99 8.29 3.17 3.94
CA LEU A 99 7.75 2.89 2.60
C LEU A 99 8.82 2.20 1.77
N LEU A 100 8.75 0.86 1.70
CA LEU A 100 9.64 0.09 0.85
C LEU A 100 8.99 -0.06 -0.53
N VAL A 101 9.45 0.76 -1.48
CA VAL A 101 8.90 0.78 -2.85
C VAL A 101 9.87 0.10 -3.81
N GLY A 102 9.34 -0.80 -4.64
CA GLY A 102 10.12 -1.54 -5.62
C GLY A 102 9.33 -1.84 -6.89
N VAL A 103 10.06 -2.39 -7.85
CA VAL A 103 9.51 -2.87 -9.12
C VAL A 103 9.71 -4.38 -9.17
N GLU A 104 8.61 -5.13 -9.22
CA GLU A 104 8.66 -6.60 -9.30
C GLU A 104 9.55 -7.06 -10.48
N ASN A 105 10.50 -7.97 -10.27
CA ASN A 105 11.40 -8.44 -11.34
C ASN A 105 12.17 -7.33 -12.09
N GLY A 106 12.38 -6.15 -11.49
CA GLY A 106 13.02 -5.01 -12.15
C GLY A 106 14.42 -5.33 -12.69
N TYR A 107 15.20 -6.13 -11.95
CA TYR A 107 16.52 -6.60 -12.40
C TYR A 107 16.42 -7.47 -13.66
N ALA A 108 15.58 -8.52 -13.62
CA ALA A 108 15.43 -9.44 -14.75
C ALA A 108 14.97 -8.70 -16.01
N ARG A 109 14.01 -7.76 -15.88
CA ARG A 109 13.54 -6.93 -16.99
C ARG A 109 14.62 -6.02 -17.56
N THR A 110 15.40 -5.36 -16.70
CA THR A 110 16.49 -4.45 -17.12
C THR A 110 17.54 -5.16 -17.97
N TYR A 111 17.83 -6.43 -17.66
CA TYR A 111 18.89 -7.19 -18.32
C TYR A 111 18.37 -8.27 -19.30
N GLY A 112 17.05 -8.39 -19.50
CA GLY A 112 16.45 -9.37 -20.40
C GLY A 112 16.56 -10.83 -19.94
N PHE A 113 16.55 -11.07 -18.63
CA PHE A 113 16.53 -12.42 -18.05
C PHE A 113 15.10 -12.88 -17.72
N ASP A 114 14.92 -14.19 -17.59
CA ASP A 114 13.71 -14.78 -17.03
C ASP A 114 13.53 -14.40 -15.54
N THR A 115 12.29 -14.32 -15.08
CA THR A 115 11.92 -13.94 -13.71
C THR A 115 12.12 -15.11 -12.73
N ALA A 116 13.36 -15.57 -12.58
CA ALA A 116 13.69 -16.79 -11.85
C ALA A 116 13.30 -16.79 -10.36
N ALA A 117 13.12 -15.62 -9.76
CA ALA A 117 12.71 -15.46 -8.35
C ALA A 117 11.18 -15.37 -8.16
N THR A 118 10.39 -15.29 -9.23
CA THR A 118 8.93 -15.41 -9.16
C THR A 118 8.55 -16.87 -9.31
N ILE A 119 8.08 -17.47 -8.21
CA ILE A 119 7.79 -18.90 -8.13
C ILE A 119 6.28 -19.09 -7.93
N SER A 120 5.68 -19.92 -8.78
CA SER A 120 4.31 -20.43 -8.63
C SER A 120 4.36 -21.96 -8.65
N THR A 121 4.12 -22.60 -7.51
CA THR A 121 4.18 -24.06 -7.32
C THR A 121 2.81 -24.65 -7.07
#